data_AF-A0A956DYX8-F1
#
_entry.id   AF-A0A956DYX8-F1
#
_cell.length_a   1.000
_cell.length_b   1.000
_cell.length_c   1.000
_cell.angle_alpha   90.00
_cell.angle_beta   90.00
_cell.angle_gamma   90.00
#
_symmetry.space_group_name_H-M   'P 1'
#
loop_
_entity.id
_entity.type
_entity.pdbx_description
1 polymer ?
#
loop_
_entity_poly.entity_id
_entity_poly.type
_entity_poly.pdbx_seq_one_letter_code
_entity_poly.pdbx_strand_id
1 'polypeptide(L)'
;MSHPFLLAAAEAAAEAAEEHHAVPPGVTYLFGLILALMILALALEEKIHAKKSLITGLFAVLSLFLATVFDLLPFQAKPGPHQGDAMLRNVFGESFELPIYIPAIDWGVIAIILGSSLFVDVVSKSGLFTWIA
;
A
#
# COMPACT_ATOMS: atom_id res chain seq x y z
N MET A 1 5.62 31.99 25.20
CA MET A 1 5.03 32.31 23.88
C MET A 1 5.00 31.09 22.94
N SER A 2 5.06 29.85 23.45
CA SER A 2 5.18 28.59 22.67
C SER A 2 3.95 27.66 22.75
N HIS A 3 2.93 28.01 23.53
CA HIS A 3 1.72 27.19 23.69
C HIS A 3 0.74 27.16 22.48
N PRO A 4 0.57 28.21 21.65
CA PRO A 4 -0.44 28.17 20.59
C PRO A 4 -0.02 27.24 19.43
N PHE A 5 1.28 27.08 19.18
CA PHE A 5 1.79 26.20 18.12
C PHE A 5 1.65 24.72 18.47
N LEU A 6 1.83 24.35 19.75
CA LEU A 6 1.63 22.98 20.22
C LEU A 6 0.15 22.58 20.25
N LEU A 7 -0.75 23.54 20.53
CA LEU A 7 -2.20 23.31 20.44
C LEU A 7 -2.66 23.17 18.98
N ALA A 8 -2.20 24.02 18.07
CA ALA A 8 -2.49 23.88 16.64
C ALA A 8 -1.90 22.59 16.04
N ALA A 9 -0.72 22.16 16.49
CA ALA A 9 -0.13 20.88 16.09
C ALA A 9 -0.86 19.68 16.70
N ALA A 10 -1.39 19.82 17.92
CA ALA A 10 -2.20 18.79 18.56
C ALA A 10 -3.62 18.71 17.97
N GLU A 11 -4.22 19.84 17.62
CA GLU A 11 -5.48 19.92 16.87
C GLU A 11 -5.29 19.36 15.46
N ALA A 12 -4.23 19.72 14.73
CA ALA A 12 -3.94 19.12 13.42
C ALA A 12 -3.62 17.62 13.50
N ALA A 13 -2.99 17.14 14.58
CA ALA A 13 -2.79 15.72 14.84
C ALA A 13 -4.08 14.99 15.26
N ALA A 14 -5.02 15.70 15.91
CA ALA A 14 -6.34 15.19 16.25
C ALA A 14 -7.27 15.17 15.03
N GLU A 15 -7.24 16.20 14.19
CA GLU A 15 -8.00 16.33 12.94
C GLU A 15 -7.49 15.32 11.89
N ALA A 16 -6.18 15.06 11.83
CA ALA A 16 -5.60 13.96 11.06
C ALA A 16 -5.98 12.56 11.57
N ALA A 17 -6.39 12.45 12.84
CA ALA A 17 -6.97 11.24 13.41
C ALA A 17 -8.51 11.19 13.31
N GLU A 18 -9.17 12.29 12.89
CA GLU A 18 -10.63 12.42 12.84
C GLU A 18 -11.22 12.54 11.41
N GLU A 19 -10.41 12.61 10.35
CA GLU A 19 -10.86 12.27 8.99
C GLU A 19 -10.73 10.76 8.71
N HIS A 20 -11.20 9.95 9.64
CA HIS A 20 -11.38 8.53 9.39
C HIS A 20 -12.61 8.37 8.51
N HIS A 21 -12.39 8.19 7.20
CA HIS A 21 -13.36 7.52 6.33
C HIS A 21 -13.89 6.31 7.11
N ALA A 22 -15.14 6.41 7.59
CA ALA A 22 -15.75 5.40 8.43
C ALA A 22 -16.07 4.19 7.56
N VAL A 23 -15.03 3.40 7.26
CA VAL A 23 -15.18 2.12 6.58
C VAL A 23 -16.12 1.28 7.42
N PRO A 24 -17.21 0.74 6.83
CA PRO A 24 -18.18 -0.06 7.59
C PRO A 24 -17.45 -1.15 8.36
N PRO A 25 -17.77 -1.36 9.66
CA PRO A 25 -17.03 -2.31 10.50
C PRO A 25 -17.03 -3.72 9.93
N GLY A 26 -18.08 -4.09 9.17
CA GLY A 26 -18.15 -5.37 8.45
C GLY A 26 -17.02 -5.59 7.44
N VAL A 27 -16.57 -4.54 6.75
CA VAL A 27 -15.43 -4.62 5.82
C VAL A 27 -14.14 -4.88 6.60
N THR A 28 -13.92 -4.15 7.69
CA THR A 28 -12.76 -4.35 8.56
C THR A 28 -12.70 -5.78 9.10
N TYR A 29 -13.82 -6.33 9.57
CA TYR A 29 -13.89 -7.71 10.04
C TYR A 29 -13.68 -8.73 8.92
N LEU A 30 -14.20 -8.47 7.71
CA LEU A 30 -14.00 -9.35 6.55
C LEU A 30 -12.51 -9.45 6.19
N PHE A 31 -11.83 -8.32 6.02
CA PHE A 31 -10.39 -8.32 5.72
C PHE A 31 -9.55 -8.86 6.87
N GLY A 32 -9.95 -8.60 8.12
CA GLY A 32 -9.32 -9.20 9.30
C GLY A 32 -9.45 -10.73 9.32
N LEU A 33 -10.62 -11.27 8.94
CA LEU A 33 -10.83 -12.71 8.81
C LEU A 33 -9.98 -13.32 7.70
N ILE A 34 -9.93 -12.68 6.52
CA ILE A 34 -9.10 -13.11 5.38
C ILE A 34 -7.62 -13.15 5.79
N LEU A 35 -7.16 -12.14 6.53
CA LEU A 35 -5.80 -12.09 7.07
C LEU A 35 -5.55 -13.22 8.08
N ALA A 36 -6.47 -13.46 9.02
CA ALA A 36 -6.33 -14.55 9.99
C ALA A 36 -6.30 -15.93 9.29
N LEU A 37 -7.13 -16.14 8.26
CA LEU A 37 -7.13 -17.35 7.44
C LEU A 37 -5.81 -17.52 6.67
N MET A 38 -5.23 -16.44 6.14
CA MET A 38 -3.92 -16.48 5.50
C MET A 38 -2.82 -16.89 6.50
N ILE A 39 -2.83 -16.32 7.70
CA ILE A 39 -1.87 -16.68 8.76
C ILE A 39 -2.03 -18.16 9.14
N LEU A 40 -3.27 -18.64 9.30
CA LEU A 40 -3.54 -20.04 9.61
C LEU A 40 -3.07 -20.97 8.48
N ALA A 41 -3.30 -20.59 7.21
CA ALA A 41 -2.83 -21.34 6.05
C ALA A 41 -1.29 -21.40 5.98
N LEU A 42 -0.60 -20.33 6.36
CA LEU A 42 0.87 -20.32 6.48
C LEU A 42 1.35 -21.20 7.64
N ALA A 43 0.66 -21.16 8.78
CA ALA A 43 1.00 -22.00 9.93
C ALA A 43 0.80 -23.50 9.63
N LEU A 44 -0.19 -23.85 8.82
CA LEU A 44 -0.49 -25.22 8.41
C LEU A 44 0.30 -25.68 7.17
N GLU A 45 1.15 -24.83 6.59
CA GLU A 45 1.90 -25.08 5.37
C GLU A 45 2.64 -26.43 5.38
N GLU A 46 3.17 -26.82 6.55
CA GLU A 46 3.87 -28.09 6.77
C GLU A 46 3.04 -29.34 6.39
N LYS A 47 1.71 -29.22 6.33
CA LYS A 47 0.78 -30.30 5.97
C LYS A 47 0.29 -30.27 4.51
N ILE A 48 0.39 -29.12 3.82
CA ILE A 48 -0.20 -28.87 2.49
C ILE A 48 0.84 -28.82 1.36
N HIS A 49 2.15 -28.89 1.65
CA HIS A 49 3.24 -28.92 0.66
C HIS A 49 3.19 -27.79 -0.41
N ALA A 50 2.50 -26.70 -0.13
CA ALA A 50 2.41 -25.54 -1.00
C ALA A 50 3.53 -24.55 -0.69
N LYS A 51 4.04 -23.84 -1.71
CA LYS A 51 5.06 -22.80 -1.49
C LYS A 51 4.44 -21.65 -0.68
N LYS A 52 5.09 -21.23 0.42
CA LYS A 52 4.70 -20.07 1.25
C LYS A 52 4.25 -18.86 0.44
N SER A 53 5.03 -18.53 -0.60
CA SER A 53 4.78 -17.40 -1.50
C SER A 53 3.50 -17.54 -2.34
N LEU A 54 3.04 -18.76 -2.62
CA LEU A 54 1.80 -19.00 -3.37
C LEU A 54 0.57 -18.77 -2.49
N ILE A 55 0.64 -19.17 -1.22
CA ILE A 55 -0.43 -18.93 -0.25
C ILE A 55 -0.61 -17.43 -0.04
N THR A 56 0.46 -16.70 0.29
CA THR A 56 0.38 -15.23 0.45
C THR A 56 -0.09 -14.54 -0.82
N GLY A 57 0.41 -14.96 -1.98
CA GLY A 57 0.01 -14.41 -3.27
C GLY A 57 -1.48 -14.60 -3.55
N LEU A 58 -2.05 -15.79 -3.30
CA LEU A 58 -3.47 -16.06 -3.53
C LEU A 58 -4.37 -15.20 -2.64
N PHE A 59 -4.05 -15.12 -1.34
CA PHE A 59 -4.80 -14.29 -0.40
C PHE A 59 -4.66 -12.80 -0.71
N ALA A 60 -3.50 -12.35 -1.20
CA ALA A 60 -3.28 -10.99 -1.66
C ALA A 60 -4.15 -10.66 -2.89
N VAL A 61 -4.19 -11.54 -3.89
CA VAL A 61 -5.04 -11.38 -5.08
C VAL A 61 -6.53 -11.37 -4.70
N LEU A 62 -6.95 -12.28 -3.81
CA LEU A 62 -8.32 -12.32 -3.30
C LEU A 62 -8.69 -11.01 -2.57
N SER A 63 -7.79 -10.51 -1.72
CA SER A 63 -8.00 -9.26 -0.99
C SER A 63 -8.07 -8.06 -1.94
N LEU A 64 -7.20 -8.01 -2.95
CA LEU A 64 -7.21 -6.96 -3.96
C LEU A 64 -8.51 -6.98 -4.79
N PHE A 65 -8.97 -8.18 -5.17
CA PHE A 65 -10.22 -8.37 -5.89
C PHE A 65 -11.42 -7.89 -5.05
N LEU A 66 -11.51 -8.33 -3.79
CA LEU A 66 -12.55 -7.85 -2.87
C LEU A 66 -12.47 -6.32 -2.68
N ALA A 67 -11.27 -5.77 -2.50
CA ALA A 67 -11.08 -4.33 -2.33
C ALA A 67 -11.55 -3.54 -3.55
N THR A 68 -11.37 -4.10 -4.74
CA THR A 68 -11.89 -3.54 -6.00
C THR A 68 -13.43 -3.58 -6.02
N VAL A 69 -14.04 -4.71 -5.65
CA VAL A 69 -15.51 -4.87 -5.64
C VAL A 69 -16.19 -3.97 -4.60
N PHE A 70 -15.53 -3.72 -3.48
CA PHE A 70 -16.03 -2.84 -2.42
C PHE A 70 -15.67 -1.36 -2.60
N ASP A 71 -15.07 -0.97 -3.74
CA ASP A 71 -14.58 0.39 -4.01
C ASP A 71 -13.64 0.95 -2.92
N LEU A 72 -12.88 0.08 -2.25
CA LEU A 72 -11.93 0.45 -1.20
C LEU A 72 -10.59 0.94 -1.77
N LEU A 73 -10.35 0.69 -3.05
CA LEU A 73 -9.12 1.09 -3.71
C LEU A 73 -9.18 2.56 -4.12
N PRO A 74 -8.10 3.33 -3.87
CA PRO A 74 -8.05 4.75 -4.19
C PRO A 74 -7.90 5.02 -5.69
N PHE A 75 -7.98 4.01 -6.56
CA PHE A 75 -7.80 4.09 -8.01
C PHE A 75 -9.12 4.12 -8.79
N GLN A 76 -10.26 3.90 -8.12
CA GLN A 76 -11.57 3.90 -8.76
C GLN A 76 -12.03 5.36 -8.90
N ALA A 77 -12.06 5.86 -10.14
CA ALA A 77 -12.52 7.20 -10.51
C ALA A 77 -14.02 7.37 -10.25
N LYS A 78 -14.44 7.50 -8.98
CA LYS A 78 -15.71 8.12 -8.64
C LYS A 78 -15.47 9.63 -8.54
N PRO A 79 -16.25 10.48 -9.24
CA PRO A 79 -16.24 11.91 -8.99
C PRO A 79 -16.88 12.14 -7.62
N GLY A 80 -16.05 12.10 -6.58
CA GLY A 80 -16.39 12.40 -5.20
C GLY A 80 -15.42 13.43 -4.64
N PRO A 81 -15.79 14.16 -3.58
CA PRO A 81 -14.90 15.15 -2.95
C PRO A 81 -13.57 14.54 -2.48
N HIS A 82 -13.58 13.24 -2.16
CA HIS A 82 -12.43 12.49 -1.68
C HIS A 82 -12.37 11.15 -2.43
N GLN A 83 -11.16 10.82 -2.89
CA GLN A 83 -10.71 9.50 -3.36
C GLN A 83 -11.04 9.12 -4.81
N GLY A 84 -10.02 9.14 -5.68
CA GLY A 84 -10.01 8.39 -6.94
C GLY A 84 -9.35 9.10 -8.11
N ASP A 85 -9.65 10.38 -8.25
CA ASP A 85 -9.04 11.29 -9.21
C ASP A 85 -8.87 12.58 -8.44
N ALA A 86 -7.64 12.85 -7.98
CA ALA A 86 -7.34 14.15 -7.38
C ALA A 86 -7.33 15.17 -8.52
N MET A 87 -8.50 15.43 -9.12
CA MET A 87 -8.76 16.58 -9.98
C MET A 87 -8.58 17.82 -9.13
N LEU A 88 -7.33 18.17 -8.88
CA LEU A 88 -6.97 19.46 -8.32
C LEU A 88 -7.26 20.45 -9.43
N ARG A 89 -8.41 21.10 -9.31
CA ARG A 89 -8.76 22.22 -10.16
C ARG A 89 -7.95 23.41 -9.67
N ASN A 90 -6.93 23.78 -10.43
CA ASN A 90 -6.20 25.00 -10.14
C ASN A 90 -7.14 26.21 -10.25
N VAL A 91 -6.74 27.35 -9.69
CA VAL A 91 -7.47 28.63 -9.79
C VAL A 91 -7.77 29.01 -11.26
N PHE A 92 -6.98 28.47 -12.20
CA PHE A 92 -7.12 28.63 -13.66
C PHE A 92 -8.05 27.61 -14.34
N GLY A 93 -8.64 26.67 -13.60
CA GLY A 93 -9.62 25.73 -14.11
C GLY A 93 -9.07 24.48 -14.80
N GLU A 94 -7.75 24.29 -14.85
CA GLU A 94 -7.11 23.08 -15.36
C GLU A 94 -7.14 21.96 -14.32
N SER A 95 -7.51 20.76 -14.76
CA SER A 95 -7.48 19.53 -13.96
C SER A 95 -6.16 18.80 -14.17
N PHE A 96 -5.47 18.48 -13.09
CA PHE A 96 -4.25 17.67 -13.10
C PHE A 96 -4.52 16.32 -12.46
N GLU A 97 -4.16 15.23 -13.15
CA GLU A 97 -4.21 13.87 -12.61
C GLU A 97 -2.94 13.65 -11.78
N LEU A 98 -3.06 13.60 -10.46
CA LEU A 98 -1.93 13.31 -9.59
C LEU A 98 -1.76 11.79 -9.42
N PRO A 99 -0.52 11.27 -9.55
CA PRO A 99 -0.26 9.86 -9.29
C PRO A 99 -0.55 9.54 -7.81
N ILE A 100 -1.41 8.57 -7.58
CA ILE A 100 -1.80 8.12 -6.24
C ILE A 100 -0.79 7.07 -5.74
N TYR A 101 -0.01 7.45 -4.74
CA TYR A 101 0.88 6.53 -4.03
C TYR A 101 0.13 5.88 -2.86
N ILE A 102 0.30 4.57 -2.66
CA ILE A 102 -0.24 3.87 -1.49
C ILE A 102 0.64 4.24 -0.29
N PRO A 103 0.15 5.00 0.72
CA PRO A 103 0.98 5.49 1.82
C PRO A 103 1.43 4.38 2.77
N ALA A 104 0.75 3.24 2.76
CA ALA A 104 1.12 2.06 3.55
C ALA A 104 2.35 1.30 3.00
N ILE A 105 2.81 1.65 1.79
CA ILE A 105 3.97 1.01 1.15
C ILE A 105 5.16 1.96 1.20
N ASP A 106 6.28 1.47 1.75
CA ASP A 106 7.56 2.18 1.67
C ASP A 106 8.19 2.01 0.28
N TRP A 107 7.94 3.00 -0.58
CA TRP A 107 8.48 3.03 -1.95
C TRP A 107 10.00 3.17 -1.99
N GLY A 108 10.63 3.74 -0.95
CA GLY A 108 12.08 3.80 -0.83
C GLY A 108 12.68 2.42 -0.62
N VAL A 109 12.06 1.61 0.24
CA VAL A 109 12.47 0.22 0.48
C VAL A 109 12.33 -0.63 -0.78
N ILE A 110 11.21 -0.54 -1.50
CA ILE A 110 11.04 -1.26 -2.77
C ILE A 110 12.12 -0.85 -3.78
N ALA A 111 12.38 0.45 -3.92
CA ALA A 111 13.41 0.96 -4.81
C ALA A 111 14.81 0.42 -4.46
N ILE A 112 15.14 0.30 -3.17
CA ILE A 112 16.42 -0.25 -2.70
C ILE A 112 16.51 -1.76 -2.96
N ILE A 113 15.47 -2.53 -2.67
CA ILE A 113 15.46 -3.98 -2.90
C ILE A 113 15.58 -4.28 -4.40
N LEU A 114 14.81 -3.59 -5.24
CA LEU A 114 14.87 -3.77 -6.69
C LEU A 114 16.18 -3.27 -7.28
N GLY A 115 16.67 -2.10 -6.84
CA GLY A 115 17.93 -1.53 -7.29
C GLY A 115 19.12 -2.42 -6.95
N SER A 116 19.17 -2.94 -5.72
CA SER A 116 20.23 -3.88 -5.31
C SER A 116 20.14 -5.21 -6.05
N SER A 117 18.93 -5.77 -6.24
CA SER A 117 18.74 -7.02 -7.00
C SER A 117 19.19 -6.88 -8.46
N LEU A 118 18.79 -5.79 -9.13
CA LEU A 118 19.20 -5.49 -10.50
C LEU A 118 20.71 -5.28 -10.60
N PHE A 119 21.31 -4.54 -9.66
CA PHE A 119 22.75 -4.31 -9.63
C PHE A 119 23.51 -5.64 -9.51
N VAL A 120 23.11 -6.49 -8.56
CA VAL A 120 23.73 -7.81 -8.37
C VAL A 120 23.59 -8.64 -9.64
N ASP A 121 22.42 -8.70 -10.27
CA ASP A 121 22.20 -9.44 -11.51
C ASP A 121 23.09 -8.95 -12.66
N VAL A 122 23.23 -7.64 -12.82
CA VAL A 122 24.08 -7.04 -13.86
C VAL A 122 25.55 -7.33 -13.59
N VAL A 123 26.02 -7.19 -12.34
CA VAL A 123 27.42 -7.46 -11.99
C VAL A 123 27.75 -8.95 -12.11
N SER A 124 26.82 -9.84 -11.72
CA SER A 124 26.98 -11.29 -11.88
C SER A 124 27.02 -11.73 -13.35
N LYS A 125 26.19 -11.14 -14.23
CA LYS A 125 26.17 -11.47 -15.66
C LYS A 125 27.29 -10.80 -16.46
N SER A 126 27.79 -9.65 -16.02
CA SER A 126 28.86 -8.91 -16.71
C SER A 126 30.26 -9.50 -16.48
N GLY A 127 30.40 -10.53 -15.63
CA GLY A 127 31.69 -11.14 -15.35
C GLY A 127 32.68 -10.20 -14.64
N LEU A 128 32.19 -9.09 -14.08
CA LEU A 128 33.01 -8.10 -13.37
C LEU A 128 33.76 -8.74 -12.19
N PHE A 129 33.10 -9.66 -11.48
CA PHE A 129 33.73 -10.44 -10.41
C PHE A 129 34.81 -11.40 -10.93
N THR A 130 34.70 -11.88 -12.16
CA THR A 130 35.71 -12.72 -12.81
C THR A 130 36.89 -11.90 -13.34
N TRP A 131 36.66 -10.62 -13.68
CA TRP A 131 37.70 -9.72 -14.18
C TRP A 131 38.56 -9.09 -13.06
N ILE A 132 38.01 -8.96 -11.85
CA ILE A 132 38.70 -8.37 -10.68
C ILE A 132 39.39 -9.44 -9.81
N ALA A 133 38.99 -10.71 -9.90
CA ALA A 133 39.59 -11.84 -9.16
C ALA A 133 40.91 -12.30 -9.79
#